data_AF-A0A1Y5MYP4-F1
#
_entry.id   AF-A0A1Y5MYP4-F1
#
_cell.length_a   1.000
_cell.length_b   1.000
_cell.length_c   1.000
_cell.angle_alpha   90.00
_cell.angle_beta   90.00
_cell.angle_gamma   90.00
#
_symmetry.space_group_name_H-M   'P 1'
#
loop_
_entity.id
_entity.type
_entity.pdbx_description
1 polymer ?
#
loop_
_entity_poly.entity_id
_entity_poly.type
_entity_poly.pdbx_seq_one_letter_code
_entity_poly.pdbx_strand_id
1 'polypeptide(L)'
;MKENAIYIPSLNTCVKDFYIKDKTIFLENFDSSVSISYDSISNFQTNYIFNTETNICYIQKNDLISNLGIYEHQFNFLMGLSAILIAFSFLIGLIIVGATR
;
A
#
# COMPACT_ATOMS: atom_id res chain seq x y z
N MET A 1 22.07 -2.59 6.81
CA MET A 1 21.07 -1.53 7.10
C MET A 1 19.87 -1.77 6.21
N LYS A 2 18.65 -1.60 6.73
CA LYS A 2 17.41 -1.88 5.97
C LYS A 2 16.81 -0.56 5.49
N GLU A 3 16.57 -0.46 4.19
CA GLU A 3 16.03 0.76 3.57
C GLU A 3 14.85 0.43 2.66
N ASN A 4 13.95 1.39 2.50
CA ASN A 4 12.83 1.26 1.58
C ASN A 4 13.37 1.24 0.14
N ALA A 5 12.77 0.38 -0.67
CA ALA A 5 13.17 0.18 -2.05
C ALA A 5 11.97 -0.01 -2.96
N ILE A 6 12.22 0.21 -4.24
CA ILE A 6 11.30 0.00 -5.34
C ILE A 6 11.84 -1.16 -6.16
N TYR A 7 11.05 -2.22 -6.30
CA TYR A 7 11.40 -3.37 -7.13
C TYR A 7 10.97 -3.16 -8.57
N ILE A 8 11.88 -3.45 -9.50
CA ILE A 8 11.67 -3.37 -10.94
C ILE A 8 11.72 -4.80 -11.49
N PRO A 9 10.56 -5.42 -11.77
CA PRO A 9 10.49 -6.80 -12.23
C PRO A 9 11.21 -7.02 -13.56
N SER A 10 11.17 -6.04 -14.48
CA SER A 10 11.83 -6.16 -15.79
C SER A 10 13.35 -6.29 -15.72
N LEU A 11 13.96 -5.78 -14.64
CA LEU A 11 15.40 -5.85 -14.37
C LEU A 11 15.76 -6.82 -13.25
N ASN A 12 14.76 -7.41 -12.59
CA ASN A 12 14.91 -8.20 -11.38
C ASN A 12 15.80 -7.53 -10.32
N THR A 13 15.66 -6.21 -10.16
CA THR A 13 16.50 -5.40 -9.26
C THR A 13 15.67 -4.47 -8.38
N CYS A 14 16.26 -4.02 -7.28
CA CYS A 14 15.69 -3.01 -6.40
C CYS A 14 16.51 -1.73 -6.41
N VAL A 15 15.80 -0.63 -6.48
CA VAL A 15 16.37 0.72 -6.53
C VAL A 15 15.87 1.52 -5.33
N LYS A 16 16.65 2.49 -4.89
CA LYS A 16 16.29 3.39 -3.81
C LYS A 16 15.26 4.41 -4.29
N ASP A 17 15.54 5.02 -5.44
CA ASP A 17 14.67 5.99 -6.08
C ASP A 17 14.88 5.95 -7.60
N PHE A 18 13.98 6.58 -8.35
CA PHE A 18 14.17 6.81 -9.77
C PHE A 18 13.60 8.16 -10.20
N TYR A 19 14.23 8.76 -11.20
CA TYR A 19 13.71 9.95 -11.85
C TYR A 19 13.75 9.81 -13.36
N ILE A 20 12.87 10.54 -14.04
CA ILE A 20 12.72 10.47 -15.48
C ILE A 20 13.14 11.82 -16.06
N LYS A 21 14.07 11.80 -17.01
CA LYS A 21 14.51 12.98 -17.75
C LYS A 21 14.75 12.62 -19.20
N ASP A 22 14.21 13.42 -20.13
CA ASP A 22 14.40 13.25 -21.57
C ASP A 22 14.12 11.82 -22.07
N LYS A 23 13.02 11.21 -21.62
CA LYS A 23 12.63 9.80 -21.91
C LYS A 23 13.68 8.76 -21.51
N THR A 24 14.53 9.10 -20.55
CA THR A 24 15.51 8.20 -19.94
C THR A 24 15.17 8.09 -18.46
N ILE A 25 15.19 6.87 -17.93
CA ILE A 25 14.93 6.59 -16.52
C ILE A 25 16.29 6.45 -15.84
N PHE A 26 16.51 7.27 -14.82
CA PHE A 26 17.70 7.22 -13.99
C PHE A 26 17.34 6.52 -12.70
N LEU A 27 17.98 5.37 -12.47
CA LEU A 27 17.81 4.56 -11.27
C LEU A 27 18.89 4.92 -10.27
N GLU A 28 18.50 5.36 -9.09
CA GLU A 28 19.41 5.53 -7.96
C GLU A 28 19.47 4.20 -7.20
N ASN A 29 20.57 3.43 -7.33
CA ASN A 29 20.81 2.30 -6.42
C ASN A 29 21.49 2.79 -5.14
N PHE A 30 21.54 1.89 -4.17
CA PHE A 30 22.20 2.10 -2.88
C PHE A 30 23.71 2.37 -3.01
N ASP A 31 24.36 1.85 -4.05
CA ASP A 31 25.81 2.02 -4.26
C ASP A 31 26.17 2.86 -5.50
N SER A 32 25.30 2.93 -6.51
CA SER A 32 25.58 3.64 -7.78
C SER A 32 24.31 3.97 -8.56
N SER A 33 24.35 5.02 -9.39
CA SER A 33 23.25 5.32 -10.30
C SER A 33 23.45 4.65 -11.67
N VAL A 34 22.37 4.08 -12.21
CA VAL A 34 22.35 3.44 -13.54
C VAL A 34 21.22 4.05 -14.36
N SER A 35 21.51 4.48 -15.58
CA SER A 35 20.50 5.01 -16.51
C SER A 35 20.04 3.95 -17.49
N ILE A 36 18.74 3.83 -17.71
CA ILE A 36 18.16 2.93 -18.70
C ILE A 36 17.07 3.61 -19.55
N SER A 37 16.83 3.06 -20.74
CA SER A 37 15.80 3.58 -21.65
C SER A 37 14.39 3.41 -21.06
N TYR A 38 13.53 4.40 -21.28
CA TYR A 38 12.14 4.37 -20.80
C TYR A 38 11.33 3.19 -21.35
N ASP A 39 11.64 2.73 -22.56
CA ASP A 39 10.90 1.65 -23.23
C ASP A 39 11.19 0.25 -22.65
N SER A 40 12.21 0.11 -21.80
CA SER A 40 12.63 -1.19 -21.25
C SER A 40 12.06 -1.50 -19.85
N ILE A 41 11.26 -0.60 -19.27
CA ILE A 41 10.64 -0.84 -17.95
C ILE A 41 9.14 -0.93 -18.06
N SER A 42 8.60 -2.09 -17.68
CA SER A 42 7.20 -2.25 -17.34
C SER A 42 7.07 -2.58 -15.86
N ASN A 43 6.21 -1.81 -15.18
CA ASN A 43 5.80 -1.95 -13.77
C ASN A 43 6.89 -1.65 -12.73
N PHE A 44 6.62 -0.68 -11.86
CA PHE A 44 7.36 -0.46 -10.62
C PHE A 44 6.54 -1.02 -9.45
N GLN A 45 7.18 -1.77 -8.56
CA GLN A 45 6.54 -2.32 -7.37
C GLN A 45 7.12 -1.67 -6.13
N THR A 46 6.28 -0.98 -5.37
CA THR A 46 6.64 -0.37 -4.08
C THR A 46 6.49 -1.39 -2.94
N ASN A 47 6.85 -1.01 -1.71
CA ASN A 47 6.82 -1.87 -0.51
C ASN A 47 7.85 -3.01 -0.52
N TYR A 48 9.04 -2.74 -1.04
CA TYR A 48 10.18 -3.61 -0.88
C TYR A 48 11.15 -3.02 0.14
N ILE A 49 11.85 -3.89 0.86
CA ILE A 49 12.99 -3.51 1.68
C ILE A 49 14.24 -4.08 1.03
N PHE A 50 15.24 -3.23 0.84
CA PHE A 50 16.57 -3.64 0.49
C PHE A 50 17.44 -3.73 1.74
N ASN A 51 18.10 -4.87 1.93
CA ASN A 51 19.12 -5.02 2.95
C ASN A 51 20.50 -4.80 2.32
N THR A 52 21.13 -3.67 2.64
CA THR A 52 22.45 -3.29 2.11
C THR A 52 23.57 -4.20 2.56
N GLU A 53 23.40 -4.96 3.65
CA GLU A 53 24.42 -5.91 4.13
C GLU A 53 24.41 -7.22 3.35
N THR A 54 23.24 -7.66 2.90
CA THR A 54 23.08 -8.96 2.21
C THR A 54 22.84 -8.81 0.72
N ASN A 55 22.63 -7.59 0.22
CA ASN A 55 22.20 -7.29 -1.16
C ASN A 55 20.94 -8.06 -1.58
N ILE A 56 20.03 -8.28 -0.62
CA ILE A 56 18.77 -8.98 -0.86
C ILE A 56 17.66 -7.95 -0.80
N CYS A 57 16.83 -7.96 -1.85
CA CYS A 57 15.57 -7.26 -1.84
C CYS A 57 14.42 -8.23 -1.56
N TYR A 58 13.63 -7.93 -0.55
CA TYR A 58 12.48 -8.74 -0.18
C TYR A 58 11.25 -7.87 -0.07
N ILE A 59 10.12 -8.44 -0.44
CA ILE A 59 8.84 -7.78 -0.27
C ILE A 59 8.65 -7.55 1.23
N GLN A 60 8.33 -6.33 1.62
CA GLN A 60 7.91 -6.04 2.97
C GLN A 60 6.51 -6.64 3.10
N LYS A 61 6.44 -7.92 3.49
CA LYS A 61 5.21 -8.49 4.04
C LYS A 61 4.95 -7.68 5.30
N ASN A 62 4.02 -6.74 5.20
CA ASN A 62 3.45 -5.98 6.31
C ASN A 62 3.53 -6.75 7.63
N ASP A 63 4.46 -6.37 8.51
CA ASP A 63 4.35 -6.65 9.95
C ASP A 63 3.25 -5.78 10.60
N LEU A 64 2.66 -4.87 9.83
CA LEU A 64 1.48 -4.09 10.21
C LEU A 64 0.55 -4.09 9.02
N ILE A 65 -0.56 -4.80 9.15
CA ILE A 65 -1.71 -4.85 8.23
C ILE A 65 -2.01 -3.45 7.68
N SER A 66 -1.38 -3.10 6.57
CA SER A 66 -1.65 -1.87 5.83
C SER A 66 -2.27 -2.33 4.52
N ASN A 67 -3.55 -2.01 4.35
CA ASN A 67 -4.33 -2.30 3.15
C ASN A 67 -4.97 -3.71 3.06
N LEU A 68 -5.80 -4.07 4.04
CA LEU A 68 -7.14 -4.55 3.65
C LEU A 68 -7.74 -3.36 2.90
N GLY A 69 -7.88 -3.45 1.56
CA GLY A 69 -8.09 -2.34 0.61
C GLY A 69 -9.35 -1.49 0.79
N ILE A 70 -9.55 -0.94 1.98
CA ILE A 70 -10.60 -0.02 2.36
C ILE A 70 -9.86 1.24 2.82
N TYR A 71 -9.88 2.27 1.98
CA TYR A 71 -9.30 3.55 2.34
C TYR A 71 -9.97 4.08 3.63
N GLU A 72 -9.25 4.84 4.45
CA GLU A 72 -9.72 5.32 5.77
C GLU A 72 -11.10 6.01 5.72
N HIS A 73 -11.40 6.74 4.64
CA HIS A 73 -12.71 7.36 4.41
C HIS A 73 -13.83 6.33 4.16
N GLN A 74 -13.54 5.22 3.46
CA GLN A 74 -14.48 4.13 3.25
C GLN A 74 -14.71 3.33 4.54
N PHE A 75 -13.68 3.18 5.36
CA PHE A 75 -13.81 2.53 6.68
C PHE A 75 -14.65 3.37 7.64
N ASN A 76 -14.38 4.68 7.71
CA ASN A 76 -15.17 5.61 8.52
C ASN A 76 -16.63 5.69 8.05
N PHE A 77 -16.87 5.66 6.73
CA PHE A 77 -18.22 5.57 6.18
C PHE A 77 -18.92 4.26 6.55
N LEU A 78 -18.23 3.11 6.45
CA LEU A 78 -18.78 1.81 6.81
C LEU A 78 -19.11 1.69 8.30
N MET A 79 -18.23 2.19 9.18
CA MET A 79 -18.49 2.27 10.62
C MET A 79 -19.66 3.21 10.94
N GLY A 80 -19.79 4.33 10.21
CA GLY A 80 -20.95 5.21 10.34
C GLY A 80 -22.26 4.52 9.95
N LEU A 81 -22.26 3.78 8.83
CA LEU A 81 -23.44 3.04 8.36
C LEU A 81 -23.84 1.94 9.35
N SER A 82 -22.88 1.21 9.92
CA SER A 82 -23.17 0.15 10.90
C SER A 82 -23.75 0.71 12.20
N ALA A 83 -23.27 1.85 12.68
CA ALA A 83 -23.81 2.53 13.85
C ALA A 83 -25.28 2.95 13.65
N ILE A 84 -25.60 3.48 12.47
CA ILE A 84 -26.99 3.87 12.12
C ILE A 84 -27.91 2.64 12.11
N LEU A 85 -27.48 1.53 11.51
CA LEU A 85 -28.26 0.29 11.45
C LEU A 85 -28.53 -0.30 12.85
N ILE A 86 -27.53 -0.25 13.73
CA ILE A 86 -27.68 -0.69 15.13
C ILE A 86 -28.71 0.21 15.85
N ALA A 87 -28.62 1.52 15.70
CA ALA A 87 -29.55 2.47 16.32
C ALA A 87 -31.00 2.24 15.87
N PHE A 88 -31.25 2.02 14.57
CA PHE A 88 -32.58 1.70 14.06
C PHE A 88 -33.10 0.36 14.59
N SER A 89 -32.23 -0.64 14.72
CA SER A 89 -32.60 -1.95 15.27
C SER A 89 -33.08 -1.83 16.72
N PHE A 90 -32.38 -1.03 17.55
CA PHE A 90 -32.80 -0.73 18.92
C PHE A 90 -34.10 0.06 18.97
N LEU A 91 -34.27 1.08 18.12
CA LEU A 91 -35.49 1.88 18.05
C LEU A 91 -36.71 1.00 17.71
N ILE A 92 -36.59 0.13 16.70
CA ILE A 92 -37.65 -0.80 16.31
C ILE A 92 -37.97 -1.76 17.46
N GLY A 93 -36.94 -2.30 18.13
CA GLY A 93 -37.12 -3.15 19.31
C GLY A 93 -37.89 -2.45 20.44
N LEU A 94 -37.57 -1.20 20.74
CA LEU A 94 -38.27 -0.39 21.74
C LEU A 94 -39.72 -0.10 21.35
N ILE A 95 -39.99 0.19 20.07
CA ILE A 95 -41.36 0.41 19.57
C ILE A 95 -42.19 -0.88 19.72
N ILE A 96 -41.64 -2.04 19.34
CA ILE A 96 -42.34 -3.32 19.45
C ILE A 96 -42.64 -3.63 20.91
N VAL A 97 -41.65 -3.58 21.80
CA VAL A 97 -41.83 -3.86 23.23
C VAL A 97 -42.83 -2.88 23.86
N GLY A 98 -42.76 -1.61 23.49
CA GLY A 98 -43.68 -0.57 23.95
C GLY A 98 -45.12 -0.74 23.43
N ALA A 99 -45.29 -1.28 22.22
CA ALA A 99 -46.61 -1.54 21.64
C ALA A 99 -47.25 -2.86 22.12
N THR A 100 -46.44 -3.81 22.60
CA THR A 100 -46.91 -5.09 23.17
C THR A 100 -47.20 -5.03 24.68
N ARG A 101 -47.15 -3.84 25.28
CA ARG A 101 -47.43 -3.59 26.70
C ARG A 101 -48.69 -2.77 26.86
#